data_AF-A0A2V6RG53-F1
#
_entry.id   AF-A0A2V6RG53-F1
#
_cell.length_a   1.000
_cell.length_b   1.000
_cell.length_c   1.000
_cell.angle_alpha   90.00
_cell.angle_beta   90.00
_cell.angle_gamma   90.00
#
_symmetry.space_group_name_H-M   'P 1'
#
loop_
_entity.id
_entity.type
_entity.pdbx_description
1 polymer ?
#
loop_
_entity_poly.entity_id
_entity_poly.type
_entity_poly.pdbx_seq_one_letter_code
_entity_poly.pdbx_strand_id
1 'polypeptide(L)' 'MDAAQKVVGDAIRVAGASRTDAGVHALGQVVSLVTTTTLTAASLRAALNALLPPDIRVLDADEVEAPFDARRAARGKR' A
#
# COMPACT_ATOMS: atom_id res chain seq x y z
N MET A 1 0.64 -15.49 3.71
CA MET A 1 1.23 -15.04 2.42
C MET A 1 0.70 -13.65 2.16
N ASP A 2 1.59 -12.65 2.02
CA ASP A 2 1.23 -11.24 1.84
C ASP A 2 0.58 -11.01 0.47
N ALA A 3 -0.54 -10.26 0.42
CA ALA A 3 -1.28 -9.99 -0.81
C ALA A 3 -0.40 -9.24 -1.82
N ALA A 4 0.43 -8.31 -1.36
CA ALA A 4 1.29 -7.55 -2.25
C ALA A 4 2.34 -8.46 -2.92
N GLN A 5 2.95 -9.39 -2.19
CA GLN A 5 3.94 -10.32 -2.76
C GLN A 5 3.35 -11.16 -3.89
N LYS A 6 2.09 -11.58 -3.77
CA LYS A 6 1.40 -12.34 -4.83
C LYS A 6 1.14 -11.54 -6.10
N VAL A 7 0.95 -10.23 -6.00
CA VAL A 7 0.61 -9.38 -7.15
C VAL A 7 1.87 -8.82 -7.83
N VAL A 8 2.88 -8.46 -7.04
CA VAL A 8 4.05 -7.72 -7.54
C VAL A 8 5.39 -8.43 -7.30
N GLY A 9 5.41 -9.62 -6.71
CA GLY A 9 6.59 -10.46 -6.53
C GLY A 9 7.20 -10.38 -5.12
N ASP A 10 8.16 -11.28 -4.84
CA ASP A 10 8.64 -11.53 -3.47
C ASP A 10 9.55 -10.45 -2.88
N ALA A 11 10.21 -9.65 -3.72
CA ALA A 11 11.21 -8.66 -3.30
C ALA A 11 10.64 -7.26 -3.07
N ILE A 12 9.43 -7.15 -2.51
CA ILE A 12 8.78 -5.86 -2.27
C ILE A 12 8.99 -5.34 -0.85
N ARG A 13 9.28 -4.04 -0.74
CA ARG A 13 9.30 -3.33 0.54
C ARG A 13 8.10 -2.43 0.65
N VAL A 14 7.28 -2.66 1.66
CA VAL A 14 6.08 -1.88 1.95
C VAL A 14 6.35 -0.94 3.12
N ALA A 15 6.06 0.35 2.93
CA ALA A 15 6.23 1.37 3.96
C ALA A 15 4.93 2.17 4.16
N GLY A 16 4.22 1.92 5.27
CA GLY A 16 3.08 2.73 5.69
C GLY A 16 3.52 4.04 6.33
N ALA A 17 2.73 5.11 6.17
CA ALA A 17 2.98 6.47 6.67
C ALA A 17 3.07 6.54 8.19
N SER A 18 2.35 5.67 8.89
CA SER A 18 2.38 5.57 10.35
C SER A 18 2.16 4.13 10.82
N ARG A 19 2.47 3.86 12.09
CA ARG A 19 2.09 2.61 12.76
C ARG A 19 0.77 2.80 13.47
N THR A 20 -0.08 1.78 13.43
CA THR A 20 -1.26 1.63 14.28
C THR A 20 -1.05 0.47 15.24
N ASP A 21 -1.58 0.58 16.45
CA ASP A 21 -1.54 -0.49 17.43
C ASP A 21 -2.67 -1.52 17.17
N ALA A 22 -2.57 -2.69 17.81
CA ALA A 22 -3.56 -3.75 17.68
C ALA A 22 -4.96 -3.24 18.07
N GLY A 23 -5.95 -3.53 17.22
CA GLY A 23 -7.35 -3.12 17.43
C GLY A 23 -7.69 -1.69 16.95
N VAL A 24 -6.71 -0.93 16.46
CA VAL A 24 -6.95 0.41 15.90
C VAL A 24 -7.25 0.30 14.40
N HIS A 25 -8.35 0.93 13.97
CA HIS A 25 -8.69 1.06 12.55
C HIS A 25 -7.95 2.24 11.91
N ALA A 26 -7.73 2.18 10.59
CA ALA A 26 -7.17 3.27 9.82
C ALA A 26 -8.00 3.55 8.57
N LEU A 27 -8.66 4.70 8.52
CA LEU A 27 -9.48 5.11 7.38
C LEU A 27 -8.63 5.60 6.19
N GLY A 28 -7.45 6.18 6.47
CA GLY A 28 -6.61 6.85 5.48
C GLY A 28 -5.13 6.53 5.63
N GLN A 29 -4.79 5.27 5.96
CA GLN A 29 -3.39 4.87 5.98
C GLN A 29 -2.82 4.92 4.56
N VAL A 30 -1.75 5.69 4.36
CA VAL A 30 -1.03 5.74 3.10
C VAL A 30 0.15 4.78 3.15
N VAL A 31 0.36 4.04 2.07
CA VAL A 31 1.43 3.06 1.95
C VAL A 31 2.17 3.29 0.64
N SER A 32 3.50 3.32 0.70
CA SER A 32 4.37 3.34 -0.48
C SER A 32 5.08 2.00 -0.65
N LEU A 33 5.19 1.52 -1.89
CA LEU A 33 5.98 0.36 -2.26
C LEU A 33 6.74 0.65 -3.57
N VAL A 34 7.88 -0.01 -3.75
CA VAL A 34 8.66 0.02 -5.00
C VAL A 34 8.52 -1.33 -5.67
N THR A 35 8.23 -1.32 -6.98
CA THR A 35 7.98 -2.53 -7.76
C THR A 35 8.42 -2.32 -9.21
N THR A 36 8.76 -3.42 -9.88
CA THR A 36 9.03 -3.47 -11.33
C THR A 36 7.82 -3.97 -12.12
N THR A 37 6.64 -4.05 -11.49
CA THR A 37 5.42 -4.48 -12.16
C THR A 37 5.05 -3.56 -13.32
N THR A 38 4.45 -4.13 -14.35
CA THR A 38 3.88 -3.38 -15.48
C THR A 38 2.39 -3.13 -15.32
N LEU A 39 1.81 -3.53 -14.17
CA LEU A 39 0.42 -3.24 -13.84
C LEU A 39 0.24 -1.74 -13.64
N THR A 40 -0.81 -1.17 -14.24
CA THR A 40 -1.24 0.19 -13.91
C THR A 40 -1.69 0.27 -12.45
N ALA A 41 -1.64 1.46 -11.84
CA ALA A 41 -2.09 1.66 -10.46
C ALA A 41 -3.53 1.16 -10.22
N ALA A 42 -4.43 1.38 -11.18
CA ALA A 42 -5.81 0.87 -11.11
C ALA A 42 -5.89 -0.67 -11.10
N SER A 43 -5.11 -1.33 -11.95
CA SER A 43 -5.04 -2.81 -12.00
C SER A 43 -4.41 -3.37 -10.74
N LEU A 44 -3.36 -2.72 -10.22
CA LEU A 44 -2.72 -3.09 -8.95
C LEU A 44 -3.71 -3.01 -7.79
N ARG A 45 -4.47 -1.90 -7.68
CA ARG A 45 -5.54 -1.74 -6.68
C ARG A 45 -6.58 -2.85 -6.77
N ALA A 46 -7.05 -3.17 -7.98
CA ALA A 46 -8.04 -4.23 -8.18
C ALA A 46 -7.49 -5.61 -7.76
N ALA A 47 -6.27 -5.95 -8.17
CA ALA A 47 -5.61 -7.21 -7.84
C ALA A 47 -5.35 -7.36 -6.32
N LEU A 48 -4.91 -6.28 -5.66
CA LEU A 48 -4.74 -6.27 -4.20
C LEU A 48 -6.08 -6.50 -3.49
N ASN A 49 -7.13 -5.75 -3.85
CA ASN A 49 -8.45 -5.91 -3.24
C ASN A 49 -9.08 -7.29 -3.44
N ALA A 50 -8.73 -8.00 -4.52
CA ALA A 50 -9.16 -9.37 -4.75
C ALA A 50 -8.48 -10.40 -3.82
N LEU A 51 -7.30 -10.07 -3.28
CA LEU A 51 -6.51 -10.96 -2.42
C LEU A 51 -6.50 -10.54 -0.95
N LEU A 52 -6.83 -9.28 -0.65
CA LEU A 52 -6.86 -8.76 0.70
C LEU A 52 -8.05 -9.33 1.50
N PRO A 53 -7.85 -9.59 2.81
CA PRO A 53 -8.93 -10.00 3.69
C PRO A 53 -10.05 -8.94 3.73
N PRO A 54 -11.28 -9.31 4.10
CA PRO A 54 -12.46 -8.43 4.00
C PRO A 54 -12.38 -7.16 4.88
N ASP A 55 -11.50 -7.15 5.87
CA ASP A 55 -11.23 -6.03 6.78
C ASP A 55 -10.20 -5.03 6.24
N ILE A 56 -9.55 -5.32 5.11
CA ILE A 56 -8.57 -4.44 4.48
C ILE A 56 -8.97 -4.15 3.04
N ARG A 57 -9.00 -2.87 2.68
CA ARG A 57 -9.28 -2.41 1.32
C ARG A 57 -8.35 -1.27 0.91
N VAL A 58 -7.82 -1.36 -0.31
CA VAL A 58 -7.14 -0.27 -1.00
C VAL A 58 -8.20 0.62 -1.61
N LEU A 59 -8.33 1.83 -1.09
CA LEU A 59 -9.29 2.82 -1.58
C LEU A 59 -8.81 3.45 -2.89
N ASP A 60 -7.52 3.77 -2.95
CA ASP A 60 -6.90 4.46 -4.08
C ASP A 60 -5.44 4.01 -4.28
N ALA A 61 -4.89 4.24 -5.48
CA ALA A 61 -3.50 3.95 -5.82
C ALA A 61 -3.00 4.83 -6.97
N ASP A 62 -1.80 5.39 -6.81
CA ASP A 62 -1.14 6.24 -7.80
C ASP A 62 0.33 5.86 -7.99
N GLU A 63 0.84 6.07 -9.20
CA GLU A 63 2.27 6.10 -9.46
C GLU A 63 2.83 7.46 -9.07
N VAL A 64 3.96 7.46 -8.35
CA VAL A 64 4.59 8.69 -7.83
C VAL A 64 6.07 8.71 -8.19
N GLU A 65 6.63 9.92 -8.28
CA GLU A 65 8.06 10.10 -8.58
C GLU A 65 8.93 9.58 -7.44
N ALA A 66 10.01 8.87 -7.80
CA ALA A 66 11.01 8.42 -6.83
C ALA A 66 12.00 9.54 -6.48
N PRO A 67 12.44 9.67 -5.21
CA PRO A 67 12.18 8.78 -4.09
C PRO A 67 11.00 9.25 -3.20
N PHE A 68 9.82 8.65 -3.37
CA PHE A 68 8.71 8.85 -2.44
C PHE A 68 8.77 7.85 -1.27
N ASP A 69 8.50 8.34 -0.06
CA ASP A 69 8.35 7.52 1.15
C ASP A 69 7.18 8.07 1.96
N ALA A 70 6.11 7.27 2.08
CA ALA A 70 4.88 7.70 2.74
C ALA A 70 5.10 8.18 4.19
N ARG A 71 6.11 7.65 4.90
CA ARG A 71 6.43 8.09 6.27
C ARG A 71 7.04 9.47 6.31
N ARG A 72 7.99 9.72 5.40
CA ARG A 72 8.74 10.98 5.37
C ARG A 72 7.93 12.11 4.74
N ALA A 73 7.00 11.78 3.84
CA ALA A 73 6.10 12.75 3.23
C ALA A 73 4.93 13.16 4.14
N ALA A 74 4.56 12.34 5.14
CA ALA A 74 3.46 12.64 6.04
C ALA A 74 3.74 13.90 6.87
N ARG A 75 2.81 14.88 6.83
CA ARG A 75 2.90 16.15 7.59
C ARG A 75 2.17 16.11 8.93
N GLY A 76 1.40 15.06 9.19
CA GLY A 76 0.59 14.89 10.38
C GLY A 76 -0.40 13.74 10.22
N LYS A 77 -1.03 13.34 11.33
CA LYS A 77 -2.13 12.37 11.37
C LYS A 77 -3.35 13.03 12.00
N ARG A 78 -4.55 12.61 11.59
CA ARG A 78 -5.83 13.03 12.19
C ARG A 78 -6.51 11.85 12.84
#